data_AF-A0ABD2WJI8-F1
#
_entry.id   AF-A0ABD2WJI8-F1
#
_cell.length_a   1.000
_cell.length_b   1.000
_cell.length_c   1.000
_cell.angle_alpha   90.00
_cell.angle_beta   90.00
_cell.angle_gamma   90.00
#
_symmetry.space_group_name_H-M   'P 1'
#
loop_
_entity.id
_entity.type
_entity.pdbx_description
1 polymer ?
#
loop_
_entity_poly.entity_id
_entity_poly.type
_entity_poly.pdbx_seq_one_letter_code
_entity_poly.pdbx_strand_id
1 'polypeptide(L)'
;MAVVERLEKRGYQLDRNDALTIIKFSFKHGLFKNSVNVDRYFYSHAHERFLKVAERLTLAPNLSLYDLTRLRPKEAEKLLTYSDYYKFTIEDDFNSLPTAHYVACVAHMCEIMWGKFYRVWIMDVFLVLKRYRLPILCCRAIIENLESEDLLKICLATEIDASEQNQNV
;
A
#
# COMPACT_ATOMS: atom_id res chain seq x y z
N MET A 1 -2.18 -0.66 -8.71
CA MET A 1 -1.78 -2.08 -8.53
C MET A 1 -2.59 -3.07 -9.36
N ALA A 2 -3.91 -2.92 -9.52
CA ALA A 2 -4.70 -3.84 -10.37
C ALA A 2 -4.19 -3.98 -11.82
N VAL A 3 -3.60 -2.92 -12.39
CA VAL A 3 -2.94 -2.97 -13.71
C VAL A 3 -1.75 -3.94 -13.69
N VAL A 4 -0.88 -3.84 -12.69
CA VAL A 4 0.28 -4.74 -12.52
C VAL A 4 -0.20 -6.19 -12.42
N GLU A 5 -1.20 -6.46 -11.58
CA GLU A 5 -1.78 -7.80 -11.43
C GLU A 5 -2.31 -8.36 -12.76
N ARG A 6 -2.97 -7.52 -13.58
CA ARG A 6 -3.46 -7.92 -14.90
C ARG A 6 -2.34 -8.19 -15.88
N LEU A 7 -1.25 -7.43 -15.82
CA LEU A 7 -0.06 -7.66 -16.66
C LEU A 7 0.61 -8.99 -16.28
N GLU A 8 0.79 -9.26 -14.99
CA GLU A 8 1.36 -10.51 -14.49
C GLU A 8 0.52 -11.72 -14.90
N LYS A 9 -0.82 -11.64 -14.78
CA LYS A 9 -1.75 -12.69 -15.27
C LYS A 9 -1.65 -12.94 -16.77
N ARG A 10 -1.13 -11.99 -17.55
CA ARG A 10 -0.90 -12.12 -19.00
C ARG A 10 0.54 -12.54 -19.35
N GLY A 11 1.35 -12.87 -18.35
CA GLY A 11 2.72 -13.36 -18.53
C GLY A 11 3.79 -12.29 -18.45
N TYR A 12 3.44 -11.03 -18.13
CA TYR A 12 4.45 -10.02 -17.81
C TYR A 12 5.18 -10.40 -16.53
N GLN A 13 6.51 -10.43 -16.55
CA GLN A 13 7.32 -10.65 -15.36
C GLN A 13 7.80 -9.30 -14.85
N LEU A 14 7.24 -8.86 -13.74
CA LEU A 14 7.70 -7.63 -13.09
C LEU A 14 9.15 -7.85 -12.63
N ASP A 15 10.06 -6.99 -13.07
CA ASP A 15 11.43 -7.01 -12.59
C ASP A 15 11.68 -5.93 -11.53
N ARG A 16 12.92 -5.90 -11.02
CA ARG A 16 13.34 -4.93 -10.01
C ARG A 16 13.28 -3.48 -10.50
N ASN A 17 13.62 -3.23 -11.77
CA ASN A 17 13.61 -1.87 -12.33
C ASN A 17 12.19 -1.36 -12.51
N ASP A 18 11.28 -2.24 -12.93
CA ASP A 18 9.84 -1.95 -13.00
C ASP A 18 9.29 -1.63 -11.62
N ALA A 19 9.61 -2.48 -10.63
CA ALA A 19 9.18 -2.28 -9.26
C ALA A 19 9.67 -0.94 -8.72
N LEU A 20 10.96 -0.62 -8.90
CA LEU A 20 11.51 0.70 -8.55
C LEU A 20 10.78 1.84 -9.26
N THR A 21 10.49 1.71 -10.57
CA THR A 21 9.75 2.72 -11.32
C THR A 21 8.35 2.95 -10.75
N ILE A 22 7.64 1.88 -10.39
CA ILE A 22 6.32 1.94 -9.76
C ILE A 22 6.39 2.59 -8.38
N ILE A 23 7.40 2.25 -7.56
CA ILE A 23 7.63 2.86 -6.25
C ILE A 23 7.90 4.37 -6.40
N LYS A 24 8.78 4.76 -7.33
CA LYS A 24 9.08 6.18 -7.60
C LYS A 24 7.85 6.95 -8.05
N PHE A 25 7.06 6.36 -8.95
CA PHE A 25 5.79 6.92 -9.37
C PHE A 25 4.85 7.15 -8.19
N SER A 26 4.73 6.16 -7.30
CA SER A 26 3.88 6.23 -6.11
C SER A 26 4.28 7.37 -5.17
N PHE A 27 5.58 7.58 -5.00
CA PHE A 27 6.13 8.67 -4.20
C PHE A 27 5.86 10.04 -4.81
N LYS A 28 6.16 10.20 -6.11
CA LYS A 28 5.98 11.48 -6.84
C LYS A 28 4.54 11.98 -6.74
N HIS A 29 3.58 11.07 -6.74
CA HIS A 29 2.16 11.38 -6.63
C HIS A 29 1.64 11.44 -5.19
N GLY A 30 2.50 11.29 -4.19
CA GLY A 30 2.17 11.56 -2.78
C GLY A 30 1.19 10.57 -2.16
N LEU A 31 1.18 9.31 -2.60
CA LEU A 31 0.20 8.30 -2.17
C LEU A 31 0.18 8.03 -0.65
N PHE A 32 1.20 8.48 0.11
CA PHE A 32 1.31 8.34 1.57
C PHE A 32 1.42 9.67 2.32
N LYS A 33 1.33 10.83 1.64
CA LYS A 33 1.44 12.13 2.33
C LYS A 33 0.31 12.39 3.33
N ASN A 34 -0.76 11.60 3.23
CA ASN A 34 -1.94 11.69 4.07
C ASN A 34 -2.22 10.32 4.70
N SER A 35 -1.35 9.81 5.58
CA SER A 35 -1.76 8.78 6.54
C SER A 35 -2.82 9.42 7.45
N VAL A 36 -4.03 9.47 6.94
CA VAL A 36 -5.20 9.99 7.64
C VAL A 36 -5.33 9.13 8.88
N ASN A 37 -5.41 9.73 10.07
CA ASN A 37 -5.71 8.98 11.29
C ASN A 37 -7.11 8.38 11.12
N VAL A 38 -7.10 7.15 10.64
CA VAL A 38 -8.26 6.39 10.19
C VAL A 38 -9.29 6.30 11.32
N ASP A 39 -8.81 6.10 12.55
CA ASP A 39 -9.61 6.10 13.78
C ASP A 39 -10.35 7.43 13.97
N ARG A 40 -9.68 8.58 13.84
CA ARG A 40 -10.30 9.90 14.06
C ARG A 40 -11.52 10.13 13.15
N TYR A 41 -11.49 9.62 11.92
CA TYR A 41 -12.58 9.79 10.98
C TYR A 41 -13.68 8.76 11.18
N PHE A 42 -13.34 7.52 11.52
CA PHE A 42 -14.33 6.49 11.81
C PHE A 42 -15.10 6.74 13.10
N TYR A 43 -14.52 7.39 14.10
CA TYR A 43 -15.19 7.65 15.39
C TYR A 43 -15.88 9.03 15.49
N SER A 44 -15.97 9.81 14.41
CA SER A 44 -16.65 11.11 14.41
C SER A 44 -18.16 11.02 14.08
N HIS A 45 -18.96 12.01 14.49
CA HIS A 45 -20.45 12.05 14.48
C HIS A 45 -21.20 11.76 13.14
N ALA A 46 -20.49 11.49 12.04
CA ALA A 46 -21.07 11.04 10.77
C ALA A 46 -21.14 9.50 10.62
N HIS A 47 -21.04 8.79 11.75
CA HIS A 47 -20.91 7.34 11.84
C HIS A 47 -22.12 6.55 11.30
N GLU A 48 -23.36 6.99 11.50
CA GLU A 48 -24.51 6.12 11.20
C GLU A 48 -24.66 5.83 9.69
N ARG A 49 -24.46 6.84 8.85
CA ARG A 49 -24.49 6.66 7.39
C ARG A 49 -23.28 5.87 6.90
N PHE A 50 -22.11 6.14 7.48
CA PHE A 50 -20.91 5.38 7.16
C PHE A 50 -21.06 3.90 7.54
N LEU A 51 -21.48 3.59 8.76
CA LEU A 51 -21.69 2.22 9.25
C LEU A 51 -22.62 1.42 8.35
N LYS A 52 -23.80 1.98 8.03
CA LYS A 52 -24.79 1.29 7.18
C LYS A 52 -24.22 0.96 5.80
N VAL A 53 -23.44 1.87 5.21
CA VAL A 53 -22.80 1.64 3.91
C VAL A 53 -21.64 0.66 4.08
N ALA A 54 -20.80 0.82 5.09
CA ALA A 54 -19.60 0.03 5.29
C ALA A 54 -19.89 -1.44 5.65
N GLU A 55 -20.95 -1.72 6.40
CA GLU A 55 -21.41 -3.09 6.69
C GLU A 55 -22.01 -3.77 5.46
N ARG A 56 -22.70 -3.02 4.60
CA ARG A 56 -23.30 -3.55 3.36
C ARG A 56 -22.25 -3.85 2.30
N LEU A 57 -21.27 -2.97 2.16
CA LEU A 57 -20.28 -3.09 1.11
C LEU A 57 -19.31 -4.24 1.39
N THR A 58 -19.41 -5.28 0.57
CA THR A 58 -18.73 -6.56 0.78
C THR A 58 -17.58 -6.70 -0.23
N LEU A 59 -16.33 -6.73 0.25
CA LEU A 59 -15.13 -6.86 -0.59
C LEU A 59 -14.80 -8.31 -0.93
N ALA A 60 -15.17 -9.23 -0.03
CA ALA A 60 -15.06 -10.68 -0.19
C ALA A 60 -16.19 -11.34 0.62
N PRO A 61 -16.54 -12.61 0.39
CA PRO A 61 -17.72 -13.25 1.02
C PRO A 61 -17.86 -13.07 2.54
N ASN A 62 -16.74 -12.89 3.26
CA ASN A 62 -16.70 -12.70 4.72
C ASN A 62 -15.96 -11.43 5.14
N LEU A 63 -15.87 -10.41 4.27
CA LEU A 63 -15.12 -9.19 4.57
C LEU A 63 -15.87 -7.96 4.03
N SER A 64 -16.48 -7.19 4.95
CA SER A 64 -17.08 -5.90 4.63
C SER A 64 -16.04 -4.77 4.65
N LEU A 65 -16.44 -3.59 4.17
CA LEU A 65 -15.62 -2.38 4.33
C LEU A 65 -15.40 -2.07 5.82
N TYR A 66 -16.42 -2.27 6.64
CA TYR A 66 -16.33 -2.08 8.09
C TYR A 66 -15.31 -3.04 8.74
N ASP A 67 -15.24 -4.29 8.27
CA ASP A 67 -14.24 -5.24 8.76
C ASP A 67 -12.84 -4.82 8.31
N LEU A 68 -12.70 -4.42 7.04
CA LEU A 68 -11.43 -4.00 6.47
C LEU A 68 -10.81 -2.82 7.22
N THR A 69 -11.63 -1.85 7.63
CA THR A 69 -11.16 -0.66 8.36
C THR A 69 -10.66 -0.97 9.77
N ARG A 70 -11.06 -2.11 10.34
CA ARG A 70 -10.62 -2.56 11.66
C ARG A 70 -9.41 -3.49 11.60
N LEU A 71 -9.06 -4.00 10.43
CA LEU A 71 -7.89 -4.83 10.24
C LEU A 71 -6.62 -3.97 10.18
N ARG A 72 -5.54 -4.48 10.78
CA ARG A 72 -4.22 -3.89 10.56
C ARG A 72 -3.83 -4.11 9.09
N PRO A 73 -3.14 -3.16 8.45
CA PRO A 73 -2.81 -3.29 7.04
C PRO A 73 -2.16 -4.63 6.68
N LYS A 74 -1.16 -5.07 7.46
CA LYS A 74 -0.45 -6.36 7.31
C LYS A 74 -1.38 -7.60 7.34
N GLU A 75 -2.49 -7.54 8.07
CA GLU A 75 -3.46 -8.64 8.14
C GLU A 75 -4.34 -8.65 6.88
N ALA A 76 -4.81 -7.47 6.47
CA ALA A 76 -5.65 -7.30 5.29
C ALA A 76 -4.93 -7.62 3.97
N GLU A 77 -3.61 -7.43 3.88
CA GLU A 77 -2.79 -7.74 2.69
C GLU A 77 -2.97 -9.19 2.18
N LYS A 78 -3.31 -10.12 3.08
CA LYS A 78 -3.47 -11.55 2.78
C LYS A 78 -4.87 -11.93 2.31
N LEU A 79 -5.86 -11.06 2.55
CA LEU A 79 -7.27 -11.39 2.37
C LEU A 79 -7.81 -10.99 0.99
N LEU A 80 -7.18 -10.00 0.35
CA LEU A 80 -7.68 -9.40 -0.88
C LEU A 80 -6.63 -9.36 -2.00
N THR A 81 -7.10 -9.51 -3.23
CA THR A 81 -6.30 -9.22 -4.43
C THR A 81 -6.38 -7.74 -4.80
N TYR A 82 -5.46 -7.25 -5.64
CA TYR A 82 -5.52 -5.87 -6.11
C TYR A 82 -6.78 -5.59 -6.95
N SER A 83 -7.29 -6.61 -7.63
CA SER A 83 -8.52 -6.55 -8.40
C SER A 83 -9.76 -6.41 -7.53
N ASP A 84 -9.76 -6.99 -6.32
CA ASP A 84 -10.89 -6.90 -5.38
C ASP A 84 -11.06 -5.45 -4.89
N TYR A 85 -9.95 -4.79 -4.51
CA TYR A 85 -9.98 -3.36 -4.16
C TYR A 85 -10.50 -2.49 -5.32
N TYR A 86 -10.08 -2.77 -6.56
CA TYR A 86 -10.51 -1.98 -7.72
C TYR A 86 -12.02 -2.12 -8.00
N LYS A 87 -12.54 -3.34 -7.99
CA LYS A 87 -13.98 -3.60 -8.18
C LYS A 87 -14.82 -2.87 -7.14
N PHE A 88 -14.31 -2.81 -5.92
CA PHE A 88 -14.98 -2.12 -4.84
C PHE A 88 -14.99 -0.59 -5.04
N THR A 89 -13.87 0.02 -5.47
CA THR A 89 -13.80 1.49 -5.67
C THR A 89 -14.73 2.03 -6.76
N ILE A 90 -15.26 1.16 -7.63
CA ILE A 90 -16.19 1.54 -8.70
C ILE A 90 -17.67 1.37 -8.29
N GLU A 91 -17.97 0.90 -7.09
CA GLU A 91 -19.36 0.77 -6.62
C GLU A 91 -19.98 2.13 -6.24
N ASP A 92 -21.22 2.37 -6.68
CA ASP A 92 -21.94 3.63 -6.44
C ASP A 92 -22.07 3.96 -4.94
N ASP A 93 -22.29 2.93 -4.13
CA ASP A 93 -22.39 3.04 -2.68
C ASP A 93 -21.11 3.59 -2.05
N PHE A 94 -19.94 3.15 -2.53
CA PHE A 94 -18.65 3.64 -2.04
C PHE A 94 -18.44 5.11 -2.41
N ASN A 95 -18.80 5.49 -3.63
CA ASN A 95 -18.73 6.87 -4.11
C ASN A 95 -19.75 7.80 -3.41
N SER A 96 -20.78 7.23 -2.77
CA SER A 96 -21.76 7.97 -1.98
C SER A 96 -21.33 8.30 -0.55
N LEU A 97 -20.16 7.81 -0.11
CA LEU A 97 -19.61 8.08 1.21
C LEU A 97 -19.33 9.57 1.41
N PRO A 98 -19.51 10.10 2.64
CA PRO A 98 -19.07 11.46 2.94
C PRO A 98 -17.57 11.60 2.64
N THR A 99 -17.16 12.74 2.07
CA THR A 99 -15.79 12.99 1.58
C THR A 99 -14.71 12.57 2.58
N ALA A 100 -14.90 12.86 3.87
CA ALA A 100 -13.93 12.51 4.91
C ALA A 100 -13.77 10.98 5.08
N HIS A 101 -14.86 10.22 5.03
CA HIS A 101 -14.84 8.75 5.12
C HIS A 101 -14.30 8.13 3.84
N TYR A 102 -14.70 8.67 2.68
CA TYR A 102 -14.16 8.26 1.39
C TYR A 102 -12.64 8.38 1.37
N VAL A 103 -12.10 9.55 1.73
CA VAL A 103 -10.65 9.81 1.77
C VAL A 103 -9.95 8.88 2.76
N ALA A 104 -10.52 8.67 3.96
CA ALA A 104 -9.95 7.75 4.95
C ALA A 104 -9.92 6.30 4.46
N CYS A 105 -11.02 5.82 3.84
CA CYS A 105 -11.09 4.46 3.30
C CYS A 105 -10.09 4.26 2.15
N VAL A 106 -10.00 5.22 1.22
CA VAL A 106 -9.05 5.17 0.11
C VAL A 106 -7.61 5.17 0.63
N ALA A 107 -7.29 6.01 1.64
CA ALA A 107 -5.97 6.04 2.25
C ALA A 107 -5.61 4.69 2.89
N HIS A 108 -6.51 4.11 3.68
CA HIS A 108 -6.32 2.80 4.31
C HIS A 108 -6.13 1.68 3.27
N MET A 109 -6.94 1.65 2.21
CA MET A 109 -6.79 0.68 1.12
C MET A 109 -5.48 0.84 0.38
N CYS A 110 -5.06 2.09 0.09
CA CYS A 110 -3.76 2.37 -0.50
C CYS A 110 -2.64 1.85 0.40
N GLU A 111 -2.69 2.11 1.70
CA GLU A 111 -1.69 1.62 2.65
C GLU A 111 -1.57 0.09 2.63
N ILE A 112 -2.70 -0.63 2.60
CA ILE A 112 -2.70 -2.10 2.48
C ILE A 112 -2.11 -2.54 1.15
N MET A 113 -2.62 -2.03 0.03
CA MET A 113 -2.19 -2.48 -1.31
C MET A 113 -0.71 -2.23 -1.55
N TRP A 114 -0.24 -1.04 -1.18
CA TRP A 114 1.14 -0.67 -1.37
C TRP A 114 2.08 -1.26 -0.34
N GLY A 115 1.61 -1.47 0.90
CA GLY A 115 2.36 -2.20 1.93
C GLY A 115 2.77 -3.59 1.43
N LYS A 116 1.82 -4.34 0.85
CA LYS A 116 2.10 -5.63 0.19
C LYS A 116 3.15 -5.53 -0.90
N PHE A 117 2.99 -4.54 -1.79
CA PHE A 117 3.89 -4.35 -2.92
C PHE A 117 5.32 -4.01 -2.45
N TYR A 118 5.44 -3.07 -1.51
CA TYR A 118 6.73 -2.69 -0.97
C TYR A 118 7.40 -3.83 -0.25
N ARG A 119 6.70 -4.63 0.57
CA ARG A 119 7.32 -5.76 1.28
C ARG A 119 7.95 -6.78 0.35
N VAL A 120 7.35 -7.03 -0.81
CA VAL A 120 7.91 -7.95 -1.82
C VAL A 120 9.20 -7.38 -2.39
N TRP A 121 9.21 -6.10 -2.78
CA TRP A 121 10.30 -5.51 -3.57
C TRP A 121 11.39 -4.81 -2.75
N ILE A 122 11.07 -4.36 -1.54
CA ILE A 122 11.99 -3.62 -0.68
C ILE A 122 13.16 -4.48 -0.22
N MET A 123 12.99 -5.80 -0.13
CA MET A 123 14.09 -6.70 0.24
C MET A 123 15.25 -6.58 -0.75
N ASP A 124 14.95 -6.65 -2.04
CA ASP A 124 15.96 -6.55 -3.09
C ASP A 124 16.61 -5.17 -3.11
N VAL A 125 15.81 -4.12 -2.90
CA VAL A 125 16.29 -2.74 -2.80
C VAL A 125 17.21 -2.56 -1.58
N PHE A 126 16.80 -3.07 -0.42
CA PHE A 126 17.51 -2.93 0.84
C PHE A 126 18.83 -3.71 0.87
N LEU A 127 18.84 -4.92 0.30
CA LEU A 127 20.06 -5.73 0.18
C LEU A 127 21.14 -5.00 -0.64
N VAL A 128 20.75 -4.37 -1.75
CA VAL A 128 21.66 -3.57 -2.57
C VAL A 128 22.11 -2.30 -1.85
N LEU A 129 21.19 -1.59 -1.19
CA LEU A 129 21.53 -0.39 -0.40
C LEU A 129 22.58 -0.71 0.68
N LYS A 130 22.41 -1.82 1.38
CA LYS A 130 23.36 -2.27 2.40
C LYS A 130 24.61 -2.93 1.82
N ARG A 131 24.74 -3.01 0.50
CA ARG A 131 25.84 -3.68 -0.20
C ARG A 131 26.07 -5.09 0.34
N TYR A 132 24.97 -5.79 0.65
CA TYR A 132 24.97 -7.14 1.24
C TYR A 132 25.77 -7.29 2.55
N ARG A 133 25.98 -6.20 3.30
CA ARG A 133 26.75 -6.22 4.56
C ARG A 133 25.99 -6.79 5.76
N LEU A 134 24.68 -7.02 5.61
CA LEU A 134 23.85 -7.62 6.65
C LEU A 134 23.37 -9.01 6.20
N PRO A 135 23.31 -9.99 7.11
CA PRO A 135 22.69 -11.26 6.82
C PRO A 135 21.24 -11.10 6.36
N ILE A 136 20.78 -11.91 5.40
CA ILE A 136 19.43 -11.85 4.82
C ILE A 136 18.34 -11.93 5.91
N LEU A 137 18.57 -12.76 6.94
CA LEU A 137 17.65 -12.89 8.07
C LEU A 137 17.50 -11.58 8.86
N CYS A 138 18.58 -10.83 9.05
CA CYS A 138 18.54 -9.52 9.70
C CYS A 138 17.78 -8.50 8.85
N CYS A 139 18.05 -8.46 7.53
CA CYS A 139 17.34 -7.59 6.59
C CYS A 139 15.84 -7.84 6.62
N ARG A 140 15.45 -9.13 6.61
CA ARG A 140 14.05 -9.55 6.72
C ARG A 140 13.41 -9.07 8.01
N ALA A 141 14.04 -9.32 9.15
CA ALA A 141 13.52 -8.90 10.44
C ALA A 141 13.34 -7.37 10.54
N ILE A 142 14.27 -6.59 9.96
CA ILE A 142 14.14 -5.14 9.89
C ILE A 142 12.90 -4.78 9.07
N ILE A 143 12.82 -5.23 7.81
CA ILE A 143 11.72 -4.90 6.88
C ILE A 143 10.34 -5.32 7.42
N GLU A 144 10.25 -6.48 8.06
CA GLU A 144 9.00 -6.98 8.64
C GLU A 144 8.45 -6.06 9.75
N ASN A 145 9.32 -5.33 10.45
CA ASN A 145 8.94 -4.39 11.49
C ASN A 145 8.64 -2.98 10.99
N LEU A 146 8.96 -2.66 9.74
CA LEU A 146 8.73 -1.34 9.17
C LEU A 146 7.28 -1.14 8.70
N GLU A 147 6.80 0.09 8.86
CA GLU A 147 5.53 0.57 8.29
C GLU A 147 5.72 0.97 6.82
N SER A 148 4.62 1.09 6.08
CA SER A 148 4.66 1.44 4.65
C SER A 148 5.39 2.78 4.39
N GLU A 149 5.27 3.73 5.33
CA GLU A 149 6.00 5.01 5.28
C GLU A 149 7.52 4.82 5.42
N ASP A 150 7.98 3.94 6.32
CA ASP A 150 9.40 3.66 6.50
C ASP A 150 9.99 2.94 5.29
N LEU A 151 9.23 1.99 4.71
CA LEU A 151 9.62 1.30 3.47
C LEU A 151 9.79 2.30 2.33
N LEU A 152 8.91 3.31 2.24
CA LEU A 152 9.01 4.39 1.26
C LEU A 152 10.28 5.24 1.48
N LYS A 153 10.59 5.61 2.72
CA LYS A 153 11.81 6.37 3.07
C LYS A 153 13.08 5.63 2.67
N ILE A 154 13.12 4.30 2.85
CA ILE A 154 14.25 3.47 2.42
C ILE A 154 14.41 3.53 0.89
N CYS A 155 13.30 3.42 0.14
CA CYS A 155 13.36 3.56 -1.32
C CYS A 155 13.92 4.92 -1.75
N LEU A 156 13.55 6.00 -1.08
CA LEU A 156 14.09 7.34 -1.39
C LEU A 156 15.58 7.46 -1.12
N ALA A 157 16.05 6.90 -0.01
CA ALA A 157 17.48 6.89 0.30
C ALA A 157 18.29 6.19 -0.81
N THR A 158 17.74 5.15 -1.44
CA THR A 158 18.42 4.48 -2.55
C THR A 158 18.57 5.34 -3.81
N GLU A 159 17.66 6.30 -4.04
CA GLU A 159 17.77 7.21 -5.17
C GLU A 159 18.85 8.27 -4.96
N ILE A 160 18.92 8.81 -3.74
CA ILE A 160 19.94 9.79 -3.35
C ILE A 160 21.33 9.15 -3.51
N ASP A 161 21.54 7.97 -2.91
CA ASP A 161 22.79 7.21 -3.01
C ASP A 161 23.18 6.91 -4.49
N ALA A 162 22.21 6.54 -5.34
CA ALA A 162 22.46 6.27 -6.75
C ALA A 162 22.81 7.54 -7.55
N SER A 163 22.19 8.67 -7.22
CA SER A 163 22.47 9.96 -7.85
C SER A 163 23.86 10.51 -7.47
N GLU A 164 24.28 10.31 -6.22
CA GLU A 164 25.61 10.71 -5.73
C GLU A 164 26.73 9.83 -6.30
N GLN A 165 26.48 8.54 -6.52
CA GLN A 165 27.47 7.65 -7.15
C GLN A 165 27.70 7.98 -8.63
N ASN A 166 26.66 8.44 -9.36
CA ASN A 166 26.79 8.83 -10.76
C ASN A 166 27.38 10.24 -10.98
N GLN A 167 27.44 11.08 -9.95
CA GLN A 167 28.09 12.40 -10.00
C GLN A 167 29.59 12.35 -9.64
N ASN A 168 30.07 11.24 -9.10
CA ASN A 168 31.45 11.03 -8.69
C ASN A 168 32.25 10.15 -9.68
N VAL A 169 31.78 10.01 -10.92
CA VAL A 169 32.45 9.30 -12.03
C VAL A 169 32.79 10.29 -13.15
#